data_AF-B1HW29-F1
#
_entry.id   AF-B1HW29-F1
#
_cell.length_a   1.000
_cell.length_b   1.000
_cell.length_c   1.000
_cell.angle_alpha   90.00
_cell.angle_beta   90.00
_cell.angle_gamma   90.00
#
_symmetry.space_group_name_H-M   'P 1'
#
loop_
_entity.id
_entity.type
_entity.pdbx_description
1 polymer ?
#
loop_
_entity_poly.entity_id
_entity_poly.type
_entity_poly.pdbx_seq_one_letter_code
_entity_poly.pdbx_strand_id
1 'polypeptide(L)'
;MPHLSGLELAEKIKEANLPCKVMIVTTFARPGYLQKAMDCEVHGYLLKDEPIDYLIATIRKIMQGEKVVSKDLAATLFMKEQNPLNEREVAVLQLVKEGLTTHEISKQLFLTKGTIRNYLSTSIQKLQVESRQQAAQIASDKGWL
;
A
#
# COMPACT_ATOMS: atom_id res chain seq x y z
N MET A 1 -9.73 0.28 -11.47
CA MET A 1 -11.16 0.02 -11.74
C MET A 1 -11.93 1.25 -11.31
N PRO A 2 -12.95 1.72 -12.05
CA PRO A 2 -13.79 2.81 -11.55
C PRO A 2 -14.49 2.35 -10.27
N HIS A 3 -14.63 3.24 -9.29
CA HIS A 3 -15.31 3.06 -7.99
C HIS A 3 -14.58 2.24 -6.91
N LEU A 4 -14.16 1.01 -7.18
CA LEU A 4 -13.54 0.13 -6.17
C LEU A 4 -12.21 -0.43 -6.69
N SER A 5 -11.15 -0.31 -5.92
CA SER A 5 -9.87 -0.92 -6.24
C SER A 5 -9.89 -2.43 -6.05
N GLY A 6 -8.95 -3.14 -6.68
CA GLY A 6 -8.85 -4.60 -6.50
C GLY A 6 -8.50 -5.01 -5.07
N LEU A 7 -7.78 -4.16 -4.33
CA LEU A 7 -7.45 -4.37 -2.92
C LEU A 7 -8.67 -4.23 -2.03
N GLU A 8 -9.45 -3.16 -2.19
CA GLU A 8 -10.69 -2.96 -1.42
C GLU A 8 -11.72 -4.07 -1.70
N LEU A 9 -11.75 -4.59 -2.93
CA LEU A 9 -12.57 -5.76 -3.26
C LEU A 9 -12.07 -7.02 -2.56
N ALA A 10 -10.76 -7.26 -2.54
CA ALA A 10 -10.16 -8.42 -1.87
C ALA A 10 -10.43 -8.40 -0.36
N GLU A 11 -10.32 -7.23 0.27
CA GLU A 11 -10.65 -7.00 1.67
C GLU A 11 -12.11 -7.35 1.96
N LYS A 12 -13.06 -6.83 1.18
CA LYS A 12 -14.48 -7.14 1.32
C LYS A 12 -14.79 -8.64 1.14
N ILE A 13 -14.12 -9.30 0.20
CA ILE A 13 -14.27 -10.75 -0.02
C ILE A 13 -13.79 -11.53 1.21
N LYS A 14 -12.65 -11.13 1.80
CA LYS A 14 -12.10 -11.71 3.03
C LYS A 14 -13.05 -11.50 4.21
N GLU A 15 -13.51 -10.27 4.44
CA GLU A 15 -14.43 -9.92 5.53
C GLU A 15 -15.76 -10.69 5.44
N ALA A 16 -16.28 -10.86 4.22
CA ALA A 16 -17.51 -11.62 3.97
C ALA A 16 -17.30 -13.15 4.02
N ASN A 17 -16.06 -13.62 4.21
CA ASN A 17 -15.68 -15.04 4.24
C ASN A 17 -16.22 -15.84 3.04
N LEU A 18 -16.19 -15.23 1.85
CA LEU A 18 -16.70 -15.88 0.64
C LEU A 18 -15.78 -17.04 0.23
N PRO A 19 -16.34 -18.18 -0.22
CA PRO A 19 -15.55 -19.36 -0.59
C PRO A 19 -14.94 -19.22 -1.99
N CYS A 20 -14.21 -18.14 -2.27
CA CYS A 20 -13.54 -17.91 -3.54
C CYS A 20 -12.05 -17.63 -3.38
N LYS A 21 -11.31 -17.89 -4.46
CA LYS A 21 -9.87 -17.63 -4.55
C LYS A 21 -9.66 -16.27 -5.20
N VAL A 22 -8.90 -15.41 -4.54
CA VAL A 22 -8.60 -14.04 -5.03
C VAL A 22 -7.18 -13.99 -5.56
N MET A 23 -7.02 -13.45 -6.77
CA MET A 23 -5.74 -13.13 -7.38
C MET A 23 -5.78 -11.70 -7.90
N ILE A 24 -4.75 -10.91 -7.58
CA ILE A 24 -4.60 -9.55 -8.07
C ILE A 24 -3.58 -9.53 -9.20
N VAL A 25 -3.89 -8.79 -10.26
CA VAL A 25 -2.99 -8.52 -11.38
C VAL A 25 -2.78 -7.02 -11.46
N THR A 26 -1.53 -6.56 -11.42
CA THR A 26 -1.18 -5.13 -11.37
C THR A 26 -0.20 -4.75 -12.48
N THR A 27 -0.27 -3.53 -12.98
CA THR A 27 0.73 -3.01 -13.93
C THR A 27 2.02 -2.59 -13.25
N PHE A 28 1.97 -2.23 -11.97
CA PHE A 28 3.12 -1.69 -11.24
C PHE A 28 3.36 -2.48 -9.94
N ALA A 29 4.63 -2.80 -9.72
CA ALA A 29 5.15 -3.30 -8.45
C ALA A 29 5.25 -2.15 -7.45
N ARG A 30 4.30 -2.06 -6.51
CA ARG A 30 4.39 -1.17 -5.37
C ARG A 30 4.45 -2.00 -4.09
N PRO A 31 5.53 -1.93 -3.29
CA PRO A 31 5.67 -2.73 -2.07
C PRO A 31 4.46 -2.60 -1.14
N GLY A 32 3.91 -1.39 -0.98
CA GLY A 32 2.75 -1.16 -0.13
C GLY A 32 1.47 -1.84 -0.61
N TYR A 33 1.28 -2.00 -1.93
CA TYR A 33 0.11 -2.71 -2.47
C TYR A 33 0.25 -4.22 -2.34
N LEU A 34 1.47 -4.73 -2.51
CA LEU A 34 1.76 -6.14 -2.29
C LEU A 34 1.55 -6.50 -0.81
N GLN A 35 2.05 -5.69 0.12
CA GLN A 35 1.83 -5.90 1.55
C GLN A 35 0.34 -5.93 1.89
N LYS A 36 -0.44 -4.92 1.45
CA LYS A 36 -1.90 -4.89 1.65
C LYS A 36 -2.61 -6.10 1.05
N ALA A 37 -2.18 -6.58 -0.11
CA ALA A 37 -2.75 -7.79 -0.71
C ALA A 37 -2.48 -9.04 0.15
N MET A 38 -1.27 -9.16 0.70
CA MET A 38 -0.90 -10.27 1.58
C MET A 38 -1.70 -10.23 2.89
N ASP A 39 -1.92 -9.04 3.46
CA ASP A 39 -2.78 -8.85 4.63
C ASP A 39 -4.25 -9.23 4.33
N CYS A 40 -4.71 -9.00 3.09
CA CYS A 40 -6.00 -9.47 2.58
C CYS A 40 -6.03 -10.96 2.21
N GLU A 41 -4.97 -11.72 2.50
CA GLU A 41 -4.86 -13.16 2.24
C GLU A 41 -5.18 -13.57 0.79
N VAL A 42 -4.80 -12.74 -0.18
CA VAL A 42 -4.92 -13.14 -1.59
C VAL A 42 -4.07 -14.38 -1.88
N HIS A 43 -4.53 -15.15 -2.84
CA HIS A 43 -3.89 -16.40 -3.25
C HIS A 43 -2.89 -16.18 -4.39
N GLY A 44 -3.05 -15.08 -5.13
CA GLY A 44 -2.17 -14.71 -6.24
C GLY A 44 -1.88 -13.21 -6.29
N TYR A 45 -0.65 -12.83 -6.61
CA TYR A 45 -0.28 -11.44 -6.90
C TYR A 45 0.75 -11.39 -8.04
N LEU A 46 0.31 -10.95 -9.22
CA LEU A 46 1.06 -11.03 -10.48
C LEU A 46 1.20 -9.67 -11.16
N LEU A 47 2.23 -9.53 -12.00
CA LEU A 47 2.33 -8.39 -12.91
C LEU A 47 1.49 -8.65 -14.18
N LYS A 48 0.92 -7.58 -14.74
CA LYS A 48 0.01 -7.64 -15.89
C LYS A 48 0.72 -7.94 -17.22
N ASP A 49 2.02 -7.70 -17.28
CA ASP A 49 2.89 -7.96 -18.42
C ASP A 49 3.47 -9.38 -18.43
N GLU A 50 3.16 -10.21 -17.42
CA GLU A 50 3.55 -11.61 -17.43
C GLU A 50 2.89 -12.39 -18.58
N PRO A 51 3.59 -13.40 -19.15
CA PRO A 51 3.04 -14.23 -20.22
C PRO A 51 1.72 -14.90 -19.83
N ILE A 52 0.81 -15.04 -20.80
CA ILE A 52 -0.50 -15.66 -20.56
C ILE A 52 -0.40 -17.10 -20.03
N ASP A 53 0.59 -17.86 -20.48
CA ASP A 53 0.83 -19.22 -20.01
C ASP A 53 1.19 -19.26 -18.52
N TYR A 54 1.89 -18.23 -18.04
CA TYR A 54 2.24 -18.07 -16.64
C TYR A 54 1.00 -17.75 -15.79
N LEU A 55 0.11 -16.89 -16.30
CA LEU A 55 -1.19 -16.61 -15.66
C LEU A 55 -2.02 -17.90 -15.51
N ILE A 56 -2.14 -18.68 -16.59
CA ILE A 56 -2.89 -19.95 -16.59
C ILE A 56 -2.29 -20.94 -15.60
N ALA A 57 -0.97 -21.10 -15.59
CA ALA A 57 -0.27 -21.97 -14.66
C ALA A 57 -0.50 -21.53 -13.20
N THR A 58 -0.49 -20.22 -12.95
CA THR A 58 -0.72 -19.65 -11.62
C THR A 58 -2.14 -19.91 -11.13
N ILE A 59 -3.16 -19.74 -11.98
CA ILE A 59 -4.55 -20.06 -11.62
C ILE A 59 -4.67 -21.53 -11.20
N ARG A 60 -4.05 -22.47 -11.94
CA ARG A 60 -4.09 -23.90 -11.61
C ARG A 60 -3.44 -24.19 -10.25
N LYS A 61 -2.30 -23.57 -9.94
CA LYS A 61 -1.63 -23.68 -8.63
C LYS A 61 -2.50 -23.15 -7.49
N ILE A 62 -3.12 -21.99 -7.69
CA ILE A 62 -4.04 -21.39 -6.70
C ILE A 62 -5.22 -22.33 -6.40
N MET A 63 -5.77 -22.97 -7.43
CA MET A 63 -6.84 -23.94 -7.27
C MET A 63 -6.39 -25.21 -6.55
N GLN A 64 -5.09 -25.53 -6.56
CA GLN A 64 -4.49 -26.63 -5.78
C GLN A 64 -4.15 -26.22 -4.34
N GLY A 65 -4.41 -24.96 -3.96
CA GLY A 65 -4.17 -24.46 -2.61
C GLY A 65 -2.83 -23.74 -2.42
N GLU A 66 -2.04 -23.57 -3.48
CA GLU A 66 -0.79 -22.80 -3.42
C GLU A 66 -1.05 -21.29 -3.40
N LYS A 67 -0.15 -20.54 -2.76
CA LYS A 67 -0.06 -19.08 -2.92
C LYS A 67 1.06 -18.73 -3.89
N VAL A 68 0.78 -17.85 -4.84
CA VAL A 68 1.74 -17.47 -5.89
C VAL A 68 1.93 -15.96 -5.91
N VAL A 69 3.19 -15.52 -5.83
CA VAL A 69 3.58 -14.12 -6.04
C VAL A 69 4.64 -14.12 -7.13
N SER A 70 4.57 -13.20 -8.09
CA SER A 70 5.61 -13.13 -9.12
C SER A 70 6.98 -12.90 -8.51
N LYS A 71 8.03 -13.42 -9.16
CA LYS A 71 9.40 -13.34 -8.64
C LYS A 71 9.87 -11.90 -8.44
N ASP A 72 9.57 -11.04 -9.42
CA ASP A 72 9.94 -9.63 -9.37
C ASP A 72 9.23 -8.89 -8.23
N LEU A 73 7.96 -9.23 -7.97
CA LEU A 73 7.22 -8.70 -6.84
C LEU A 73 7.75 -9.22 -5.50
N ALA A 74 8.06 -10.51 -5.41
CA ALA A 74 8.65 -11.10 -4.22
C ALA A 74 9.99 -10.43 -3.86
N ALA A 75 10.84 -10.15 -4.85
CA ALA A 75 12.11 -9.44 -4.63
C ALA A 75 11.91 -8.05 -3.99
N THR A 76 10.84 -7.33 -4.33
CA THR A 76 10.54 -6.03 -3.71
C THR A 76 10.18 -6.12 -2.23
N LEU A 77 9.62 -7.24 -1.75
CA LEU A 77 9.37 -7.46 -0.32
C LEU A 77 10.67 -7.72 0.46
N PHE A 78 11.62 -8.42 -0.16
CA PHE A 78 12.93 -8.70 0.44
C PHE A 78 13.81 -7.44 0.52
N MET A 79 13.62 -6.50 -0.40
CA MET A 79 14.23 -5.15 -0.35
C MET A 79 13.48 -4.23 0.63
N LYS A 80 13.26 -4.70 1.85
CA LYS A 80 12.52 -3.97 2.89
C LYS A 80 13.31 -2.73 3.33
N GLU A 81 13.08 -1.60 2.66
CA GLU A 81 13.55 -0.31 3.17
C GLU A 81 12.90 -0.05 4.54
N GLN A 82 13.73 0.20 5.56
CA GLN A 82 13.24 0.57 6.87
C GLN A 82 12.45 1.88 6.76
N ASN A 83 11.25 1.90 7.34
CA ASN A 83 10.45 3.12 7.41
C ASN A 83 11.23 4.17 8.23
N PRO A 84 11.68 5.29 7.62
CA PRO A 84 12.41 6.32 8.35
C PRO A 84 11.49 7.19 9.20
N LEU A 85 10.17 7.05 9.03
CA LEU A 85 9.15 7.86 9.70
C LEU A 85 8.82 7.29 11.07
N ASN A 86 8.62 8.19 12.04
CA ASN A 86 8.06 7.81 13.33
C ASN A 86 6.53 7.79 13.30
N GLU A 87 5.91 7.28 14.37
CA GLU A 87 4.45 7.14 14.46
C GLU A 87 3.68 8.47 14.29
N ARG A 88 4.24 9.59 14.76
CA ARG A 88 3.61 10.91 14.64
C ARG A 88 3.68 11.45 13.22
N GLU A 89 4.81 11.24 12.54
CA GLU A 89 5.00 11.57 11.14
C GLU A 89 4.06 10.75 10.25
N VAL A 90 3.93 9.45 10.50
CA VAL A 90 2.98 8.56 9.82
C VAL A 90 1.54 9.06 10.01
N ALA A 91 1.12 9.33 11.25
CA ALA A 91 -0.23 9.82 11.53
C ALA A 91 -0.54 11.15 10.82
N VAL A 92 0.43 12.06 10.77
CA VAL A 92 0.27 13.34 10.07
C VAL A 92 0.18 13.15 8.55
N LEU A 93 1.04 12.31 7.95
CA LEU A 93 1.02 12.03 6.52
C LEU A 93 -0.23 11.27 6.08
N GLN A 94 -0.77 10.39 6.92
CA GLN A 94 -2.03 9.70 6.67
C GLN A 94 -3.18 10.70 6.51
N LEU A 95 -3.29 11.68 7.40
CA LEU A 95 -4.30 12.74 7.29
C LEU A 95 -4.04 13.69 6.11
N VAL A 96 -2.77 13.90 5.72
CA VAL A 96 -2.45 14.62 4.48
C VAL A 96 -2.97 13.88 3.25
N LYS A 97 -2.82 12.55 3.22
CA LYS A 97 -3.31 11.70 2.14
C LYS A 97 -4.83 11.76 2.01
N GLU A 98 -5.54 11.92 3.14
CA GLU A 98 -6.99 12.12 3.20
C GLU A 98 -7.42 13.55 2.77
N GLY A 99 -6.47 14.44 2.48
CA GLY A 99 -6.72 15.79 1.96
C GLY A 99 -6.84 16.88 3.03
N LEU A 100 -6.58 16.57 4.30
CA LEU A 100 -6.77 17.52 5.40
C LEU A 100 -5.70 18.63 5.41
N THR A 101 -6.14 19.84 5.74
CA THR A 101 -5.27 21.00 5.96
C THR A 101 -4.52 20.89 7.28
N THR A 102 -3.43 21.65 7.42
CA THR A 102 -2.67 21.71 8.69
C THR A 102 -3.53 22.12 9.88
N HIS A 103 -4.57 22.94 9.66
CA HIS A 103 -5.51 23.34 10.72
C HIS A 103 -6.41 22.19 11.15
N GLU A 104 -6.96 21.42 10.23
CA GLU A 104 -7.80 20.26 10.54
C GLU A 104 -7.00 19.17 11.25
N ILE A 105 -5.80 18.86 10.75
CA ILE A 105 -4.89 17.90 11.39
C ILE A 105 -4.55 18.33 12.82
N SER A 106 -4.30 19.63 13.03
CA SER A 106 -3.98 20.15 14.36
C SER A 106 -5.12 19.94 15.36
N LYS A 107 -6.38 20.07 14.91
CA LYS A 107 -7.56 19.80 15.73
C LYS A 107 -7.72 18.31 16.03
N GLN A 108 -7.57 17.46 15.01
CA GLN A 108 -7.80 16.02 15.14
C GLN A 108 -6.74 15.32 16.00
N LEU A 109 -5.49 15.76 15.93
CA LEU A 109 -4.39 15.21 16.72
C LEU A 109 -4.16 15.95 18.05
N PHE A 110 -4.95 16.99 18.35
CA PHE A 110 -4.79 17.85 19.53
C PHE A 110 -3.37 18.45 19.67
N LEU A 111 -2.81 18.92 18.54
CA LEU A 111 -1.46 19.49 18.46
C LEU A 111 -1.50 20.92 17.94
N THR A 112 -0.42 21.68 18.14
CA THR A 112 -0.32 23.02 17.55
C THR A 112 -0.04 22.93 16.04
N LYS A 113 -0.47 23.94 15.27
CA LYS A 113 -0.10 24.05 13.84
C LYS A 113 1.42 24.03 13.63
N GLY A 114 2.19 24.62 14.54
CA GLY A 114 3.65 24.61 14.51
C GLY A 114 4.21 23.19 14.61
N THR A 115 3.69 22.40 15.54
CA THR A 115 4.06 20.98 15.71
C THR A 115 3.74 20.17 14.45
N ILE A 116 2.58 20.37 13.84
CA ILE A 116 2.22 19.68 12.58
C ILE A 116 3.18 20.08 11.44
N ARG A 117 3.52 21.37 11.31
CA ARG A 117 4.49 21.83 10.29
C ARG A 117 5.88 21.22 10.52
N ASN A 118 6.30 21.07 11.77
CA ASN A 118 7.57 20.42 12.08
C ASN A 118 7.56 18.95 11.65
N TYR A 119 6.53 18.18 11.98
CA TYR A 119 6.42 16.80 11.51
C TYR A 119 6.42 16.71 9.99
N LEU A 120 5.65 17.56 9.30
CA LEU A 120 5.65 17.60 7.84
C LEU A 120 7.04 17.93 7.27
N SER A 121 7.74 18.89 7.85
CA SER A 121 9.09 19.29 7.39
C SER A 121 10.09 18.14 7.57
N THR A 122 10.08 17.49 8.74
CA THR A 122 10.95 16.34 9.01
C THR A 122 10.63 15.17 8.08
N SER A 123 9.36 14.87 7.83
CA SER A 123 8.95 13.85 6.87
C SER A 123 9.43 14.16 5.45
N ILE A 124 9.22 15.39 4.96
CA ILE A 124 9.66 15.82 3.63
C ILE A 124 11.19 15.66 3.50
N GLN A 125 11.95 16.04 4.53
CA GLN A 125 13.40 15.90 4.56
C GLN A 125 13.85 14.43 4.56
N LYS A 126 13.26 13.59 5.44
CA LYS A 126 13.57 12.16 5.51
C LYS A 126 13.29 11.42 4.21
N LEU A 127 12.23 11.84 3.51
CA LEU A 127 11.81 11.25 2.26
C LEU A 127 12.45 11.89 1.02
N GLN A 128 13.22 12.97 1.20
CA GLN A 128 13.90 13.71 0.13
C GLN A 128 12.96 14.13 -1.01
N VAL A 129 11.81 14.70 -0.64
CA VAL A 129 10.80 15.21 -1.58
C VAL A 129 10.59 16.71 -1.38
N GLU A 130 9.79 17.33 -2.24
CA GLU A 130 9.59 18.79 -2.22
C GLU A 130 8.27 19.22 -1.57
N SER A 131 7.31 18.30 -1.43
CA SER A 131 5.98 18.64 -0.90
C SER A 131 5.42 17.58 0.03
N ARG A 132 4.51 18.01 0.92
CA ARG A 132 3.76 17.13 1.81
C ARG A 132 2.91 16.12 1.05
N GLN A 133 2.42 16.47 -0.14
CA GLN A 133 1.66 15.58 -1.01
C GLN A 133 2.56 14.48 -1.58
N GLN A 134 3.75 14.84 -2.07
CA GLN A 134 4.75 13.85 -2.51
C GLN A 134 5.17 12.94 -1.36
N ALA A 135 5.40 13.50 -0.16
CA ALA A 135 5.75 12.75 1.04
C ALA A 135 4.68 11.70 1.40
N ALA A 136 3.41 12.10 1.43
CA ALA A 136 2.29 11.19 1.70
C ALA A 136 2.16 10.11 0.60
N GLN A 137 2.36 10.48 -0.67
CA GLN A 137 2.30 9.53 -1.78
C GLN A 137 3.41 8.47 -1.70
N ILE A 138 4.67 8.88 -1.52
CA ILE A 138 5.80 7.94 -1.41
C ILE A 138 5.65 7.04 -0.20
N ALA A 139 5.30 7.60 0.96
CA ALA A 139 5.09 6.80 2.17
C ALA A 139 3.97 5.76 1.97
N SER A 140 2.87 6.13 1.29
CA SER A 140 1.82 5.17 0.95
C SER A 140 2.28 4.09 -0.02
N ASP A 141 3.06 4.44 -1.05
CA ASP A 141 3.53 3.50 -2.07
C ASP A 141 4.52 2.47 -1.50
N LYS A 142 5.31 2.90 -0.52
CA LYS A 142 6.25 2.05 0.23
C LYS A 142 5.58 1.25 1.36
N GLY A 143 4.29 1.44 1.62
CA GLY A 143 3.56 0.71 2.66
C GLY A 143 3.84 1.21 4.08
N TRP A 144 4.27 2.47 4.22
CA TRP A 144 4.56 3.10 5.51
C TRP A 144 3.34 3.81 6.12
N LEU A 145 2.25 3.94 5.37
CA LEU A 145 0.96 4.50 5.77
C LEU A 145 -0.17 3.45 5.69
#